data_AF-A0A439D0D2-F1
#
_entry.id   AF-A0A439D0D2-F1
#
_cell.length_a   1.000
_cell.length_b   1.000
_cell.length_c   1.000
_cell.angle_alpha   90.00
_cell.angle_beta   90.00
_cell.angle_gamma   90.00
#
_symmetry.space_group_name_H-M   'P 1'
#
loop_
_entity.id
_entity.type
_entity.pdbx_description
1 polymer ?
#
loop_
_entity_poly.entity_id
_entity_poly.type
_entity_poly.pdbx_seq_one_letter_code
_entity_poly.pdbx_strand_id
1 'polypeptide(L)'
;MIYSYPKTAKRQTPKLQIDDIISIHALYYSSYPFPDSHHVSIQQHKTLDIVTLFHKAGSPASVRAATVLKQASANATESATEDQASDHSHQTNPHRPDFELNITEDPPTADQLKTILEYVGKNKISSVIKGATTENEALKKFKESADNLKRPVVVDWNNGKAIASDNESEILKMLNQLNDK
;
A
#
# COMPACT_ATOMS: atom_id res chain seq x y z
N MET A 1 39.76 2.11 66.01
CA MET A 1 38.93 0.93 66.30
C MET A 1 38.97 0.02 65.08
N ILE A 2 39.46 -1.21 65.27
CA ILE A 2 39.68 -2.21 64.22
C ILE A 2 38.38 -2.99 64.03
N TYR A 3 37.86 -3.08 62.81
CA TYR A 3 36.86 -4.09 62.46
C TYR A 3 37.32 -4.87 61.23
N SER A 4 37.72 -6.10 61.52
CA SER A 4 37.99 -7.20 60.61
C SER A 4 36.68 -7.70 60.02
N TYR A 5 36.58 -7.77 58.69
CA TYR A 5 35.42 -8.33 58.00
C TYR A 5 35.62 -9.84 57.74
N PRO A 6 34.66 -10.71 58.11
CA PRO A 6 34.76 -12.13 57.89
C PRO A 6 34.42 -12.54 56.45
N LYS A 7 35.13 -13.56 55.98
CA LYS A 7 35.00 -14.23 54.67
C LYS A 7 33.93 -15.33 54.74
N THR A 8 32.81 -15.18 54.02
CA THR A 8 31.79 -16.21 53.73
C THR A 8 30.98 -15.77 52.49
N ALA A 9 30.37 -16.57 51.64
CA ALA A 9 30.40 -17.99 51.27
C ALA A 9 29.81 -18.03 49.84
N LYS A 10 30.25 -18.96 48.99
CA LYS A 10 29.71 -19.11 47.62
C LYS A 10 28.22 -19.50 47.70
N ARG A 11 27.32 -18.65 47.21
CA ARG A 11 25.91 -19.01 47.01
C ARG A 11 25.82 -19.98 45.82
N GLN A 12 25.61 -21.24 46.13
CA GLN A 12 25.11 -22.25 45.19
C GLN A 12 23.66 -21.86 44.84
N THR A 13 23.39 -21.52 43.58
CA THR A 13 22.03 -21.32 43.09
C THR A 13 21.32 -22.68 43.01
N PRO A 14 20.12 -22.85 43.59
CA PRO A 14 19.37 -24.09 43.43
C PRO A 14 18.86 -24.20 41.99
N LYS A 15 19.13 -25.37 41.38
CA LYS A 15 18.63 -25.76 40.05
C LYS A 15 17.15 -26.12 40.21
N LEU A 16 16.25 -25.29 39.68
CA LEU A 16 14.82 -25.60 39.64
C LEU A 16 14.62 -26.82 38.74
N GLN A 17 14.11 -27.90 39.32
CA GLN A 17 13.80 -29.15 38.64
C GLN A 17 12.34 -29.06 38.17
N ILE A 18 12.17 -29.01 36.84
CA ILE A 18 10.90 -28.78 36.13
C ILE A 18 10.14 -30.10 36.08
N ASP A 19 9.62 -30.62 37.19
CA ASP A 19 8.81 -31.86 37.13
C ASP A 19 7.68 -31.97 38.19
N ASP A 20 7.49 -30.98 39.10
CA ASP A 20 6.49 -31.06 40.20
C ASP A 20 5.38 -29.99 40.14
N ILE A 21 4.75 -29.78 38.97
CA ILE A 21 3.51 -28.99 38.87
C ILE A 21 2.47 -29.71 38.00
N ILE A 22 2.28 -31.01 38.21
CA ILE A 22 1.15 -31.74 37.62
C ILE A 22 0.56 -32.69 38.66
N SER A 23 -0.03 -32.16 39.74
CA SER A 23 -0.92 -32.99 40.57
C SER A 23 -1.81 -32.29 41.62
N ILE A 24 -2.29 -31.04 41.46
CA ILE A 24 -3.38 -30.53 42.33
C ILE A 24 -4.29 -29.51 41.61
N HIS A 25 -4.86 -29.85 40.45
CA HIS A 25 -6.04 -29.10 39.97
C HIS A 25 -6.96 -29.89 39.02
N ALA A 26 -7.02 -31.22 39.18
CA ALA A 26 -8.17 -31.97 38.72
C ALA A 26 -9.24 -31.87 39.82
N LEU A 27 -10.38 -31.24 39.51
CA LEU A 27 -11.68 -31.21 40.21
C LEU A 27 -12.34 -29.82 40.27
N TYR A 28 -12.19 -29.00 39.23
CA TYR A 28 -13.16 -27.97 38.90
C TYR A 28 -13.09 -27.74 37.39
N TYR A 29 -14.22 -27.56 36.70
CA TYR A 29 -14.39 -27.55 35.23
C TYR A 29 -14.70 -28.91 34.58
N SER A 30 -15.77 -29.56 35.04
CA SER A 30 -16.64 -30.35 34.16
C SER A 30 -17.88 -29.50 33.87
N SER A 31 -18.27 -29.40 32.59
CA SER A 31 -19.36 -28.59 32.00
C SER A 31 -19.02 -27.15 31.58
N TYR A 32 -18.24 -27.01 30.51
CA TYR A 32 -18.47 -25.97 29.51
C TYR A 32 -18.40 -26.61 28.12
N PRO A 33 -19.34 -26.32 27.21
CA PRO A 33 -19.24 -26.78 25.83
C PRO A 33 -18.01 -26.16 25.18
N PHE A 34 -17.16 -26.98 24.55
CA PHE A 34 -16.04 -26.53 23.73
C PHE A 34 -16.58 -25.65 22.58
N PRO A 35 -16.24 -24.35 22.50
CA PRO A 35 -16.50 -23.60 21.28
C PRO A 35 -15.52 -24.08 20.21
N ASP A 36 -16.09 -24.43 19.06
CA ASP A 36 -15.41 -24.92 17.88
C ASP A 36 -14.34 -23.92 17.40
N SER A 37 -13.10 -24.43 17.29
CA SER A 37 -12.00 -23.98 16.43
C SER A 37 -12.11 -22.55 15.90
N HIS A 38 -11.69 -21.55 16.69
CA HIS A 38 -11.34 -20.25 16.13
C HIS A 38 -10.12 -20.43 15.24
N HIS A 39 -10.36 -20.60 13.94
CA HIS A 39 -9.44 -20.21 12.90
C HIS A 39 -8.99 -18.78 13.22
N VAL A 40 -7.76 -18.63 13.72
CA VAL A 40 -7.08 -17.33 13.63
C VAL A 40 -6.81 -17.14 12.15
N SER A 41 -7.75 -16.48 11.48
CA SER A 41 -7.51 -15.87 10.18
C SER A 41 -6.36 -14.91 10.39
N ILE A 42 -5.14 -15.30 10.03
CA ILE A 42 -4.06 -14.34 9.84
C ILE A 42 -4.55 -13.47 8.69
N GLN A 43 -5.16 -12.33 9.02
CA GLN A 43 -5.48 -11.31 8.02
C GLN A 43 -4.14 -10.93 7.41
N GLN A 44 -3.92 -11.35 6.17
CA GLN A 44 -2.78 -10.90 5.40
C GLN A 44 -2.91 -9.39 5.30
N HIS A 45 -1.97 -8.66 5.90
CA HIS A 45 -1.86 -7.22 5.72
C HIS A 45 -1.41 -7.00 4.27
N LYS A 46 -2.36 -6.96 3.32
CA LYS A 46 -2.08 -6.56 1.95
C LYS A 46 -1.61 -5.11 2.02
N THR A 47 -0.37 -4.85 1.63
CA THR A 47 0.09 -3.47 1.42
C THR A 47 -0.78 -2.87 0.32
N LEU A 48 -1.42 -1.73 0.61
CA LEU A 48 -2.21 -1.02 -0.39
C LEU A 48 -1.34 -0.72 -1.60
N ASP A 49 -1.94 -0.81 -2.78
CA ASP A 49 -1.25 -0.42 -4.00
C ASP A 49 -1.08 1.09 -4.02
N ILE A 50 0.08 1.59 -4.47
CA ILE A 50 0.37 3.02 -4.47
C ILE A 50 0.09 3.58 -5.86
N VAL A 51 -0.84 4.52 -5.94
CA VAL A 51 -1.15 5.28 -7.16
C VAL A 51 -0.69 6.72 -6.98
N THR A 52 0.25 7.16 -7.81
CA THR A 52 0.75 8.54 -7.80
C THR A 52 0.25 9.33 -9.00
N LEU A 53 -0.24 10.54 -8.75
CA LEU A 53 -0.58 11.53 -9.75
C LEU A 53 0.43 12.68 -9.73
N PHE A 54 1.16 12.84 -10.83
CA PHE A 54 1.95 14.04 -11.12
C PHE A 54 1.08 15.05 -11.85
N HIS A 55 0.68 16.13 -11.18
CA HIS A 55 -0.29 17.10 -11.70
C HIS A 55 0.25 18.53 -11.69
N LYS A 56 -0.42 19.46 -12.39
CA LYS A 56 -0.15 20.90 -12.28
C LYS A 56 -1.46 21.61 -11.95
N ALA A 57 -1.56 22.32 -10.83
CA ALA A 57 -2.81 22.94 -10.36
C ALA A 57 -3.41 23.92 -11.40
N GLY A 58 -2.55 24.58 -12.18
CA GLY A 58 -2.97 25.47 -13.28
C GLY A 58 -3.47 24.76 -14.55
N SER A 59 -3.48 23.42 -14.60
CA SER A 59 -3.94 22.64 -15.76
C SER A 59 -5.32 22.03 -15.51
N PRO A 60 -6.37 22.37 -16.30
CA PRO A 60 -7.68 21.76 -16.18
C PRO A 60 -7.66 20.23 -16.30
N ALA A 61 -6.81 19.69 -17.17
CA ALA A 61 -6.64 18.25 -17.35
C ALA A 61 -6.12 17.57 -16.06
N SER A 62 -5.15 18.21 -15.41
CA SER A 62 -4.63 17.76 -14.12
C SER A 62 -5.67 17.80 -13.01
N VAL A 63 -6.49 18.85 -12.96
CA VAL A 63 -7.58 18.97 -11.97
C VAL A 63 -8.62 17.87 -12.18
N ARG A 64 -9.02 17.59 -13.42
CA ARG A 64 -9.95 16.49 -13.73
C ARG A 64 -9.43 15.14 -13.27
N ALA A 65 -8.19 14.80 -13.61
CA ALA A 65 -7.57 13.55 -13.18
C ALA A 65 -7.50 13.43 -11.64
N ALA A 66 -7.14 14.52 -10.95
CA ALA A 66 -7.11 14.56 -9.49
C ALA A 66 -8.50 14.32 -8.87
N THR A 67 -9.55 14.93 -9.42
CA THR A 67 -10.93 14.73 -8.95
C THR A 67 -11.37 13.28 -9.12
N VAL A 68 -11.14 12.68 -10.30
CA VAL A 68 -11.49 11.28 -10.57
C VAL A 68 -10.79 10.34 -9.60
N LEU A 69 -9.48 10.52 -9.37
CA LEU A 69 -8.71 9.68 -8.47
C LEU A 69 -9.15 9.81 -7.02
N LYS A 70 -9.43 11.02 -6.54
CA LYS A 70 -9.93 11.27 -5.18
C LYS A 70 -11.30 10.64 -4.94
N GLN A 71 -12.19 10.75 -5.93
CA GLN A 71 -13.51 10.09 -5.87
C GLN A 71 -13.35 8.56 -5.85
N ALA A 72 -12.47 8.03 -6.70
CA ALA A 72 -12.21 6.60 -6.73
C ALA A 72 -11.63 6.06 -5.41
N SER A 73 -10.70 6.79 -4.79
CA SER A 73 -10.12 6.39 -3.49
C SER A 73 -11.15 6.45 -2.36
N ALA A 74 -12.00 7.49 -2.32
CA ALA A 74 -13.06 7.60 -1.31
C ALA A 74 -14.07 6.46 -1.40
N ASN A 75 -14.52 6.14 -2.63
CA ASN A 75 -15.50 5.08 -2.86
C ASN A 75 -14.97 3.68 -2.50
N ALA A 76 -13.66 3.43 -2.66
CA ALA A 76 -13.04 2.17 -2.28
C ALA A 76 -13.10 1.98 -0.75
N THR A 77 -12.72 3.01 0.02
CA THR A 77 -12.70 2.96 1.49
C THR A 77 -14.10 2.83 2.10
N GLU A 78 -15.12 3.46 1.52
CA GLU A 78 -16.51 3.31 1.98
C GLU A 78 -17.02 1.87 1.79
N SER A 79 -16.67 1.23 0.68
CA SER A 79 -17.10 -0.15 0.38
C SER A 79 -16.48 -1.17 1.35
N ALA A 80 -15.25 -0.94 1.82
CA ALA A 80 -14.58 -1.80 2.80
C ALA A 80 -15.24 -1.80 4.20
N THR A 81 -15.98 -0.73 4.54
CA THR A 81 -16.63 -0.61 5.86
C THR A 81 -18.00 -1.30 5.88
N GLU A 82 -18.67 -1.40 4.73
CA GLU A 82 -19.98 -2.04 4.58
C GLU A 82 -19.88 -3.59 4.68
N ASP A 83 -18.79 -4.18 4.20
CA ASP A 83 -18.54 -5.65 4.25
C ASP A 83 -18.28 -6.21 5.67
N GLN A 84 -18.27 -5.38 6.71
CA GLN A 84 -18.16 -5.82 8.12
C GLN A 84 -19.49 -5.79 8.87
N ALA A 85 -20.56 -5.25 8.28
CA ALA A 85 -21.87 -5.15 8.90
C ALA A 85 -22.96 -5.43 7.86
N SER A 86 -23.51 -6.65 7.95
CA SER A 86 -24.77 -7.12 7.34
C SER A 86 -24.67 -7.98 6.08
N ASP A 87 -25.17 -9.20 6.25
CA ASP A 87 -25.89 -10.01 5.26
C ASP A 87 -26.88 -9.13 4.47
N HIS A 88 -26.74 -9.04 3.13
CA HIS A 88 -27.81 -9.22 2.13
C HIS A 88 -27.42 -8.78 0.69
N SER A 89 -27.79 -9.63 -0.27
CA SER A 89 -28.39 -9.29 -1.58
C SER A 89 -27.69 -8.24 -2.49
N HIS A 90 -26.93 -8.75 -3.47
CA HIS A 90 -26.77 -8.23 -4.84
C HIS A 90 -26.73 -6.70 -5.01
N GLN A 91 -25.68 -6.04 -4.50
CA GLN A 91 -25.31 -4.69 -4.95
C GLN A 91 -24.28 -4.80 -6.09
N THR A 92 -24.63 -4.33 -7.29
CA THR A 92 -23.79 -4.35 -8.50
C THR A 92 -22.79 -3.19 -8.56
N ASN A 93 -22.29 -2.73 -7.41
CA ASN A 93 -21.21 -1.75 -7.42
C ASN A 93 -19.90 -2.51 -7.64
N PRO A 94 -19.13 -2.25 -8.71
CA PRO A 94 -17.85 -2.90 -8.88
C PRO A 94 -16.99 -2.55 -7.66
N HIS A 95 -16.75 -3.53 -6.79
CA HIS A 95 -15.88 -3.42 -5.64
C HIS A 95 -14.51 -2.95 -6.14
N ARG A 96 -14.22 -1.67 -5.94
CA ARG A 96 -12.94 -1.08 -6.33
C ARG A 96 -11.94 -1.38 -5.21
N PRO A 97 -10.73 -1.82 -5.55
CA PRO A 97 -9.71 -2.10 -4.55
C PRO A 97 -9.31 -0.80 -3.85
N ASP A 98 -9.05 -0.91 -2.56
CA ASP A 98 -8.36 0.13 -1.82
C ASP A 98 -6.94 0.33 -2.36
N PHE A 99 -6.56 1.60 -2.50
CA PHE A 99 -5.22 2.02 -2.91
C PHE A 99 -4.83 3.30 -2.19
N GLU A 100 -3.53 3.50 -2.01
CA GLU A 100 -2.98 4.72 -1.47
C GLU A 100 -2.80 5.74 -2.59
N LEU A 101 -3.55 6.85 -2.53
CA LEU A 101 -3.48 7.93 -3.51
C LEU A 101 -2.48 9.00 -3.07
N ASN A 102 -1.41 9.16 -3.83
CA ASN A 102 -0.47 10.26 -3.71
C ASN A 102 -0.67 11.28 -4.84
N ILE A 103 -0.85 12.55 -4.50
CA ILE A 103 -1.01 13.63 -5.47
C ILE A 103 0.10 14.64 -5.24
N THR A 104 0.89 14.93 -6.26
CA THR A 104 2.04 15.82 -6.14
C THR A 104 2.20 16.76 -7.35
N GLU A 105 2.64 17.98 -7.06
CA GLU A 105 3.10 18.95 -8.05
C GLU A 105 4.62 18.88 -8.27
N ASP A 106 5.34 18.18 -7.40
CA ASP A 106 6.78 17.97 -7.60
C ASP A 106 7.01 17.07 -8.82
N PRO A 107 8.07 17.33 -9.61
CA PRO A 107 8.42 16.43 -10.69
C PRO A 107 8.96 15.09 -10.14
N PRO A 108 8.81 13.98 -10.89
CA PRO A 108 9.41 12.70 -10.50
C PRO A 108 10.94 12.82 -10.44
N THR A 109 11.59 11.95 -9.67
CA THR A 109 13.04 11.79 -9.78
C THR A 109 13.40 11.20 -11.15
N ALA A 110 14.68 11.29 -11.56
CA ALA A 110 15.12 10.74 -12.84
C ALA A 110 14.88 9.22 -12.95
N ASP A 111 15.07 8.49 -11.83
CA ASP A 111 14.82 7.06 -11.77
C ASP A 111 13.33 6.74 -11.84
N GLN A 112 12.50 7.51 -11.13
CA GLN A 112 11.04 7.40 -11.25
C GLN A 112 10.57 7.67 -12.69
N LEU A 113 11.11 8.70 -13.36
CA LEU A 113 10.77 8.98 -14.75
C LEU A 113 11.14 7.80 -15.66
N LYS A 114 12.32 7.20 -15.45
CA LYS A 114 12.73 6.01 -16.22
C LYS A 114 11.70 4.89 -16.09
N THR A 115 11.31 4.56 -14.86
CA THR A 115 10.29 3.56 -14.57
C THR A 115 8.94 3.92 -15.20
N ILE A 116 8.52 5.19 -15.14
CA ILE A 116 7.29 5.66 -15.80
C ILE A 116 7.34 5.42 -17.31
N LEU A 117 8.46 5.73 -17.97
CA LEU A 117 8.61 5.52 -19.41
C LEU A 117 8.56 4.04 -19.79
N GLU A 118 9.09 3.17 -18.94
CA GLU A 118 8.97 1.71 -19.09
C GLU A 118 7.50 1.27 -18.99
N TYR A 119 6.76 1.76 -18.00
CA TYR A 119 5.34 1.42 -17.78
C TYR A 119 4.41 1.94 -18.87
N VAL A 120 4.67 3.15 -19.39
CA VAL A 120 3.91 3.75 -20.49
C VAL A 120 4.21 3.05 -21.82
N GLY A 121 5.42 2.52 -21.97
CA GLY A 121 5.91 1.85 -23.16
C GLY A 121 6.46 2.81 -24.23
N LYS A 122 7.36 2.28 -25.07
CA LYS A 122 8.16 3.05 -26.05
C LYS A 122 7.31 3.93 -26.99
N ASN A 123 6.15 3.44 -27.40
CA ASN A 123 5.28 4.13 -28.36
C ASN A 123 4.57 5.36 -27.77
N LYS A 124 4.56 5.51 -26.45
CA LYS A 124 3.87 6.60 -25.74
C LYS A 124 4.85 7.53 -24.99
N ILE A 125 6.15 7.43 -25.23
CA ILE A 125 7.15 8.32 -24.61
C ILE A 125 6.84 9.80 -24.91
N SER A 126 6.41 10.10 -26.13
CA SER A 126 6.06 11.46 -26.57
C SER A 126 4.80 12.02 -25.88
N SER A 127 3.96 11.18 -25.28
CA SER A 127 2.84 11.63 -24.44
C SER A 127 3.27 12.00 -23.02
N VAL A 128 4.44 11.53 -22.56
CA VAL A 128 4.99 11.82 -21.22
C VAL A 128 5.94 13.02 -21.27
N ILE A 129 6.89 13.05 -22.21
CA ILE A 129 7.87 14.13 -22.34
C ILE A 129 7.71 14.87 -23.68
N LYS A 130 7.66 16.20 -23.63
CA LYS A 130 7.55 17.06 -24.81
C LYS A 130 8.74 16.88 -25.75
N GLY A 131 8.46 16.44 -26.97
CA GLY A 131 9.46 16.33 -28.04
C GLY A 131 10.51 15.26 -27.82
N ALA A 132 10.25 14.25 -26.99
CA ALA A 132 11.06 13.04 -26.89
C ALA A 132 10.33 11.88 -27.56
N THR A 133 11.09 11.02 -28.23
CA THR A 133 10.59 9.77 -28.82
C THR A 133 11.28 8.54 -28.26
N THR A 134 12.46 8.73 -27.66
CA THR A 134 13.23 7.68 -27.00
C THR A 134 13.41 7.99 -25.52
N GLU A 135 13.68 6.96 -24.73
CA GLU A 135 13.90 7.08 -23.29
C GLU A 135 15.09 8.01 -22.98
N ASN A 136 16.18 7.89 -23.74
CA ASN A 136 17.36 8.72 -23.56
C ASN A 136 17.07 10.21 -23.87
N GLU A 137 16.33 10.49 -24.95
CA GLU A 137 15.86 11.85 -25.24
C GLU A 137 14.94 12.38 -24.14
N ALA A 138 14.04 11.55 -23.64
CA ALA A 138 13.10 11.91 -22.59
C ALA A 138 13.82 12.29 -21.29
N LEU A 139 14.78 11.48 -20.85
CA LEU A 139 15.62 11.76 -19.69
C LEU A 139 16.47 13.02 -19.88
N LYS A 140 17.05 13.21 -21.07
CA LYS A 140 17.83 14.41 -21.37
C LYS A 140 16.98 15.67 -21.28
N LYS A 141 15.83 15.69 -21.95
CA LYS A 141 14.90 16.84 -21.94
C LYS A 141 14.32 17.11 -20.57
N PHE A 142 14.05 16.06 -19.79
CA PHE A 142 13.57 16.22 -18.43
C PHE A 142 14.62 16.86 -17.51
N LYS A 143 15.90 16.48 -17.65
CA LYS A 143 17.00 17.11 -16.92
C LYS A 143 17.23 18.56 -17.32
N GLU A 144 17.00 18.92 -18.59
CA GLU A 144 17.04 20.31 -19.06
C GLU A 144 15.91 21.14 -18.43
N SER A 145 14.70 20.59 -18.35
CA SER A 145 13.58 21.22 -17.65
C SER A 145 12.50 20.20 -17.29
N ALA A 146 12.14 20.16 -16.01
CA ALA A 146 11.05 19.33 -15.52
C ALA A 146 9.67 19.74 -16.10
N ASP A 147 9.52 20.97 -16.62
CA ASP A 147 8.31 21.42 -17.32
C ASP A 147 8.10 20.75 -18.70
N ASN A 148 9.11 20.00 -19.17
CA ASN A 148 8.97 19.12 -20.33
C ASN A 148 8.09 17.91 -20.02
N LEU A 149 7.86 17.58 -18.74
CA LEU A 149 6.85 16.61 -18.34
C LEU A 149 5.45 17.12 -18.69
N LYS A 150 4.75 16.37 -19.53
CA LYS A 150 3.33 16.58 -19.81
C LYS A 150 2.55 16.04 -18.64
N ARG A 151 1.75 16.91 -18.02
CA ARG A 151 0.90 16.58 -16.87
C ARG A 151 -0.57 16.64 -17.30
N PRO A 152 -1.44 15.73 -16.84
CA PRO A 152 -1.18 14.75 -15.77
C PRO A 152 -0.42 13.51 -16.22
N VAL A 153 0.28 12.88 -15.28
CA VAL A 153 0.75 11.49 -15.38
C VAL A 153 0.26 10.72 -14.16
N VAL A 154 -0.50 9.66 -14.38
CA VAL A 154 -0.95 8.73 -13.34
C VAL A 154 -0.08 7.48 -13.41
N VAL A 155 0.41 7.02 -12.26
CA VAL A 155 1.34 5.90 -12.15
C VAL A 155 0.82 4.94 -11.08
N ASP A 156 0.65 3.68 -11.45
CA ASP A 156 0.44 2.55 -10.55
C ASP A 156 1.78 1.81 -10.43
N TRP A 157 2.44 2.00 -9.28
CA TRP A 157 3.76 1.44 -9.03
C TRP A 157 3.72 -0.07 -8.81
N ASN A 158 2.58 -0.60 -8.37
CA ASN A 158 2.44 -1.99 -7.96
C ASN A 158 2.13 -2.92 -9.12
N ASN A 159 1.46 -2.41 -10.17
CA ASN A 159 1.14 -3.17 -11.38
C ASN A 159 1.96 -2.76 -12.61
N GLY A 160 2.90 -1.83 -12.43
CA GLY A 160 3.80 -1.42 -13.50
C GLY A 160 3.09 -0.72 -14.65
N LYS A 161 2.12 0.14 -14.34
CA LYS A 161 1.29 0.84 -15.33
C LYS A 161 1.37 2.34 -15.13
N ALA A 162 1.34 3.07 -16.24
CA ALA A 162 1.25 4.51 -16.21
C ALA A 162 0.50 5.03 -17.44
N ILE A 163 -0.20 6.15 -17.25
CA ILE A 163 -0.97 6.83 -18.29
C ILE A 163 -0.71 8.34 -18.21
N ALA A 164 -0.56 8.98 -19.36
CA ALA A 164 -0.35 10.43 -19.47
C ALA A 164 -1.59 11.09 -20.09
N SER A 165 -2.73 10.92 -19.43
CA SER A 165 -4.06 11.24 -19.94
C SER A 165 -4.98 11.64 -18.79
N ASP A 166 -5.91 12.54 -19.04
CA ASP A 166 -7.00 12.90 -18.13
C ASP A 166 -8.32 12.24 -18.50
N ASN A 167 -8.29 11.26 -19.41
CA ASN A 167 -9.46 10.48 -19.78
C ASN A 167 -9.92 9.62 -18.61
N GLU A 168 -11.09 9.94 -18.07
CA GLU A 168 -11.68 9.24 -16.93
C GLU A 168 -11.79 7.74 -17.17
N SER A 169 -12.28 7.29 -18.33
CA SER A 169 -12.41 5.86 -18.62
C SER A 169 -11.06 5.14 -18.66
N GLU A 170 -10.00 5.78 -19.13
CA GLU A 170 -8.64 5.21 -19.12
C GLU A 170 -8.10 5.09 -17.68
N ILE A 171 -8.32 6.13 -16.86
CA ILE A 171 -7.96 6.12 -15.44
C ILE A 171 -8.72 5.02 -14.69
N LEU A 172 -10.05 4.97 -14.83
CA LEU A 172 -10.89 3.98 -14.16
C LEU A 172 -10.55 2.55 -14.60
N LYS A 173 -10.27 2.35 -15.90
CA LYS A 173 -9.83 1.05 -16.40
C LYS A 173 -8.50 0.62 -15.77
N MET A 174 -7.56 1.54 -15.60
CA MET A 174 -6.30 1.24 -14.91
C MET A 174 -6.54 0.84 -13.45
N LEU A 175 -7.36 1.59 -12.72
CA LEU A 175 -7.68 1.30 -11.32
C LEU A 175 -8.40 -0.04 -11.14
N ASN A 176 -9.26 -0.45 -12.06
CA ASN A 176 -9.93 -1.76 -11.95
C ASN A 176 -8.94 -2.94 -12.02
N GLN A 177 -7.75 -2.76 -12.60
CA GLN A 177 -6.73 -3.82 -12.71
C GLN A 177 -5.96 -4.05 -11.40
N LEU A 178 -6.14 -3.19 -10.40
CA LEU A 178 -5.59 -3.38 -9.05
C LEU A 178 -6.14 -4.66 -8.35
N ASN A 179 -7.24 -5.23 -8.87
CA ASN A 179 -7.89 -6.45 -8.36
C ASN A 179 -7.32 -7.77 -8.93
N ASP A 180 -6.59 -7.77 -10.04
CA ASP A 180 -6.32 -8.97 -10.85
C ASP A 180 -5.04 -9.74 -10.46
N LYS A 181 -4.72 -9.90 -9.15
CA LYS A 181 -3.55 -10.69 -8.69
C LYS A 181 -3.92 -12.07 -8.16
#